data_AF-A0A955JFR7-F1
#
_entry.id   AF-A0A955JFR7-F1
#
_cell.length_a   1.000
_cell.length_b   1.000
_cell.length_c   1.000
_cell.angle_alpha   90.00
_cell.angle_beta   90.00
_cell.angle_gamma   90.00
#
_symmetry.space_group_name_H-M   'P 1'
#
loop_
_entity.id
_entity.type
_entity.pdbx_description
1 polymer ?
#
loop_
_entity_poly.entity_id
_entity_poly.type
_entity_poly.pdbx_seq_one_letter_code
_entity_poly.pdbx_strand_id
1 'polypeptide(L)'
;MKPKGIETEGPGVPESSSENSPPVWYVKQPHTKFDSKSGLPERVIHRATGIQMALVPAGAFRMGARPEDSDALDDERPAKLVVISQPFYMGQFEVTNKEFAAFDATHDSGSFEGFALNARWQPVVRVTWMDALAYCDHFDLELPTEAQWEFAARAGVTSRYLWGDDLRGGWGFVNASDRTAQRQFPTWKSFPWHDGYVATAISVDTI
;
A
#
# COMPACT_ATOMS: atom_id res chain seq x y z
N MET A 1 -44.32 0.50 45.52
CA MET A 1 -44.00 0.15 44.12
C MET A 1 -42.76 0.93 43.71
N LYS A 2 -41.61 0.26 43.57
CA LYS A 2 -40.39 0.88 43.01
C LYS A 2 -40.38 0.62 41.50
N PRO A 3 -40.04 1.59 40.64
CA PRO A 3 -39.88 1.31 39.20
C PRO A 3 -38.60 0.50 38.95
N LYS A 4 -38.73 -0.52 38.10
CA LYS A 4 -37.66 -1.40 37.62
C LYS A 4 -36.74 -0.64 36.65
N GLY A 5 -35.44 -0.84 36.79
CA GLY A 5 -34.42 -0.32 35.89
C GLY A 5 -34.48 -0.95 34.50
N ILE A 6 -34.07 -0.16 33.51
CA ILE A 6 -33.73 -0.61 32.16
C ILE A 6 -32.25 -0.28 32.01
N GLU A 7 -31.40 -1.29 32.13
CA GLU A 7 -30.01 -1.21 31.68
C GLU A 7 -30.02 -1.45 30.17
N THR A 8 -29.55 -0.46 29.40
CA THR A 8 -29.27 -0.63 27.98
C THR A 8 -27.85 -1.18 27.86
N GLU A 9 -27.72 -2.45 27.45
CA GLU A 9 -26.43 -3.02 27.10
C GLU A 9 -25.92 -2.35 25.81
N GLY A 10 -24.76 -1.68 25.90
CA GLY A 10 -24.01 -1.20 24.74
C GLY A 10 -23.37 -2.36 23.98
N PRO A 11 -22.92 -2.15 22.73
CA PRO A 11 -22.29 -3.20 21.94
C PRO A 11 -21.03 -3.69 22.66
N GLY A 12 -21.03 -4.98 23.00
CA GLY A 12 -19.97 -5.63 23.75
C GLY A 12 -18.62 -5.55 23.03
N VAL A 13 -17.61 -5.08 23.77
CA VAL A 13 -16.20 -5.19 23.38
C VAL A 13 -15.84 -6.68 23.33
N PRO A 14 -15.31 -7.22 22.22
CA PRO A 14 -14.88 -8.61 22.21
C PRO A 14 -13.68 -8.81 23.14
N GLU A 15 -13.77 -9.86 23.96
CA GLU A 15 -12.79 -10.29 24.94
C GLU A 15 -11.37 -10.52 24.38
N SER A 16 -10.40 -10.28 25.25
CA SER A 16 -8.96 -10.32 25.02
C SER A 16 -8.46 -11.62 24.38
N SER A 17 -8.02 -11.54 23.13
CA SER A 17 -7.13 -12.54 22.53
C SER A 17 -5.69 -12.27 22.98
N SER A 18 -4.97 -13.33 23.37
CA SER A 18 -3.53 -13.36 23.70
C SER A 18 -2.71 -12.26 23.00
N GLU A 19 -1.83 -11.57 23.74
CA GLU A 19 -1.09 -10.35 23.36
C GLU A 19 -0.36 -10.35 22.00
N ASN A 20 -0.24 -11.49 21.30
CA ASN A 20 0.46 -11.63 20.01
C ASN A 20 -0.45 -12.13 18.85
N SER A 21 -1.77 -12.06 18.99
CA SER A 21 -2.70 -12.34 17.88
C SER A 21 -2.99 -11.06 17.10
N PRO A 22 -2.90 -11.07 15.74
CA PRO A 22 -3.31 -9.92 14.96
C PRO A 22 -4.82 -9.66 15.18
N PRO A 23 -5.30 -8.41 14.97
CA PRO A 23 -6.73 -8.11 15.02
C PRO A 23 -7.55 -9.13 14.22
N VAL A 24 -8.78 -9.43 14.66
CA VAL A 24 -9.62 -10.51 14.10
C VAL A 24 -9.88 -10.41 12.60
N TRP A 25 -9.65 -9.24 12.03
CA TRP A 25 -9.81 -8.83 10.63
C TRP A 25 -8.71 -9.41 9.74
N TYR A 26 -7.61 -9.84 10.35
CA TYR A 26 -6.44 -10.35 9.71
C TYR A 26 -6.24 -11.86 9.97
N VAL A 27 -5.69 -12.52 8.97
CA VAL A 27 -5.12 -13.88 9.09
C VAL A 27 -3.62 -13.75 9.00
N LYS A 28 -2.91 -14.27 10.01
CA LYS A 28 -1.46 -14.37 9.95
C LYS A 28 -1.02 -15.23 8.75
N GLN A 29 -0.09 -14.75 7.93
CA GLN A 29 0.47 -15.59 6.87
C GLN A 29 1.29 -16.76 7.45
N PRO A 30 1.29 -17.94 6.81
CA PRO A 30 2.17 -19.04 7.20
C PRO A 30 3.63 -18.59 7.26
N HIS A 31 4.36 -19.04 8.29
CA HIS A 31 5.79 -18.75 8.49
C HIS A 31 6.19 -17.27 8.59
N THR A 32 5.23 -16.33 8.70
CA THR A 32 5.58 -14.93 8.92
C THR A 32 6.37 -14.75 10.22
N LYS A 33 7.36 -13.87 10.17
CA LYS A 33 8.10 -13.43 11.34
C LYS A 33 7.24 -12.49 12.18
N PHE A 34 7.74 -12.15 13.35
CA PHE A 34 7.10 -11.21 14.25
C PHE A 34 8.06 -10.05 14.48
N ASP A 35 7.52 -8.84 14.40
CA ASP A 35 8.28 -7.65 14.75
C ASP A 35 8.65 -7.72 16.23
N SER A 36 9.94 -7.53 16.52
CA SER A 36 10.49 -7.75 17.86
C SER A 36 10.04 -6.69 18.88
N LYS A 37 9.53 -5.54 18.43
CA LYS A 37 9.08 -4.45 19.30
C LYS A 37 7.61 -4.56 19.64
N SER A 38 6.76 -4.78 18.63
CA SER A 38 5.31 -4.81 18.77
C SER A 38 4.76 -6.21 19.05
N GLY A 39 5.51 -7.27 18.75
CA GLY A 39 5.01 -8.65 18.85
C GLY A 39 3.97 -9.00 17.77
N LEU A 40 3.73 -8.11 16.80
CA LEU A 40 2.77 -8.31 15.72
C LEU A 40 3.41 -9.09 14.55
N PRO A 41 2.62 -9.92 13.83
CA PRO A 41 3.12 -10.62 12.65
C PRO A 41 3.48 -9.64 11.52
N GLU A 42 4.62 -9.85 10.87
CA GLU A 42 5.12 -8.95 9.81
C GLU A 42 4.28 -9.02 8.53
N ARG A 43 3.57 -10.12 8.31
CA ARG A 43 2.70 -10.34 7.14
C ARG A 43 1.37 -10.95 7.56
N VAL A 44 0.30 -10.32 7.11
CA VAL A 44 -1.07 -10.79 7.30
C VAL A 44 -1.86 -10.70 6.01
N ILE A 45 -3.01 -11.35 5.97
CA ILE A 45 -3.99 -11.27 4.88
C ILE A 45 -5.26 -10.65 5.47
N HIS A 46 -5.77 -9.60 4.83
CA HIS A 46 -7.06 -9.03 5.19
C HIS A 46 -8.18 -10.02 4.82
N ARG A 47 -9.00 -10.43 5.78
CA ARG A 47 -9.95 -11.55 5.61
C ARG A 47 -10.98 -11.31 4.52
N ALA A 48 -11.55 -10.11 4.46
CA ALA A 48 -12.65 -9.81 3.55
C ALA A 48 -12.18 -9.70 2.10
N THR A 49 -11.02 -9.07 1.88
CA THR A 49 -10.54 -8.74 0.53
C THR A 49 -9.49 -9.72 0.00
N GLY A 50 -8.78 -10.41 0.90
CA GLY A 50 -7.62 -11.22 0.54
C GLY A 50 -6.34 -10.41 0.31
N ILE A 51 -6.35 -9.08 0.54
CA ILE A 51 -5.19 -8.22 0.36
C ILE A 51 -4.05 -8.68 1.28
N GLN A 52 -2.86 -8.82 0.69
CA GLN A 52 -1.63 -9.06 1.44
C GLN A 52 -1.19 -7.75 2.11
N MET A 53 -1.03 -7.77 3.43
CA MET A 53 -0.64 -6.60 4.20
C MET A 53 0.71 -6.83 4.87
N ALA A 54 1.56 -5.79 4.83
CA ALA A 54 2.83 -5.75 5.52
C ALA A 54 2.72 -4.87 6.78
N LEU A 55 3.34 -5.32 7.87
CA LEU A 55 3.50 -4.51 9.07
C LEU A 55 4.52 -3.40 8.80
N VAL A 56 4.11 -2.16 9.06
CA VAL A 56 4.98 -0.99 9.10
C VAL A 56 5.22 -0.67 10.58
N PRO A 57 6.45 -0.85 11.10
CA PRO A 57 6.74 -0.63 12.52
C PRO A 57 6.60 0.84 12.93
N ALA A 58 6.33 1.10 14.21
CA ALA A 58 6.46 2.45 14.76
C ALA A 58 7.91 2.97 14.64
N GLY A 59 8.07 4.26 14.40
CA GLY A 59 9.39 4.86 14.21
C GLY A 59 9.33 6.35 13.91
N ALA A 60 10.50 6.92 13.63
CA ALA A 60 10.62 8.32 13.23
C ALA A 60 11.48 8.41 11.97
N PHE A 61 11.17 9.36 11.10
CA PHE A 61 11.90 9.60 9.87
C PHE A 61 11.87 11.06 9.45
N ARG A 62 12.72 11.42 8.50
CA ARG A 62 12.65 12.70 7.80
C ARG A 62 11.73 12.57 6.60
N MET A 63 10.55 13.18 6.69
CA MET A 63 9.58 13.29 5.61
C MET A 63 9.91 14.48 4.71
N GLY A 64 9.74 14.33 3.40
CA GLY A 64 10.06 15.35 2.40
C GLY A 64 11.45 15.20 1.77
N ALA A 65 11.76 16.10 0.84
CA ALA A 65 12.96 16.05 0.02
C ALA A 65 14.24 16.44 0.79
N ARG A 66 15.37 15.83 0.41
CA ARG A 66 16.67 16.17 0.98
C ARG A 66 17.18 17.48 0.39
N PRO A 67 18.05 18.22 1.09
CA PRO A 67 18.61 19.47 0.57
C PRO A 67 19.22 19.32 -0.83
N GLU A 68 19.87 18.17 -1.09
CA GLU A 68 20.61 17.85 -2.31
C GLU A 68 19.72 17.46 -3.51
N ASP A 69 18.44 17.16 -3.29
CA ASP A 69 17.51 16.75 -4.35
C ASP A 69 17.02 17.98 -5.14
N SER A 70 17.84 18.45 -6.08
CA SER A 70 17.69 19.74 -6.75
C SER A 70 16.43 19.91 -7.61
N ASP A 71 15.75 18.83 -7.95
CA ASP A 71 14.50 18.78 -8.70
C ASP A 71 13.25 18.62 -7.83
N ALA A 72 13.42 18.53 -6.50
CA ALA A 72 12.29 18.54 -5.58
C ALA A 72 11.55 19.87 -5.61
N LEU A 73 10.22 19.80 -5.59
CA LEU A 73 9.34 20.97 -5.60
C LEU A 73 9.37 21.73 -4.26
N ASP A 74 8.84 22.95 -4.26
CA ASP A 74 8.80 23.81 -3.07
C ASP A 74 7.95 23.22 -1.94
N ASP A 75 6.88 22.49 -2.27
CA ASP A 75 5.99 21.81 -1.33
C ASP A 75 6.54 20.49 -0.79
N GLU A 76 7.60 19.95 -1.38
CA GLU A 76 8.36 18.81 -0.85
C GLU A 76 9.40 19.25 0.22
N ARG A 77 9.55 20.55 0.44
CA ARG A 77 10.57 21.16 1.30
C ARG A 77 9.95 22.04 2.41
N PRO A 78 10.68 22.28 3.51
CA PRO A 78 11.86 21.54 3.95
C PRO A 78 11.46 20.18 4.55
N ALA A 79 12.38 19.21 4.52
CA ALA A 79 12.16 17.94 5.20
C ALA A 79 11.95 18.12 6.72
N LYS A 80 10.96 17.42 7.27
CA LYS A 80 10.55 17.51 8.68
C LYS A 80 10.70 16.16 9.38
N LEU A 81 11.05 16.19 10.67
CA LEU A 81 11.00 14.98 11.49
C LEU A 81 9.55 14.64 11.79
N VAL A 82 9.12 13.45 11.38
CA VAL A 82 7.78 12.92 11.61
C VAL A 82 7.89 11.62 12.40
N VAL A 83 6.96 11.40 13.33
CA VAL A 83 6.91 10.23 14.20
C VAL A 83 5.65 9.44 13.90
N ILE A 84 5.82 8.19 13.46
CA ILE A 84 4.79 7.17 13.41
C ILE A 84 4.78 6.50 14.79
N SER A 85 3.83 6.91 15.63
CA SER A 85 3.79 6.53 17.05
C SER A 85 3.32 5.10 17.31
N GLN A 86 2.57 4.51 16.37
CA GLN A 86 2.06 3.15 16.46
C GLN A 86 2.33 2.39 15.16
N PRO A 87 2.63 1.08 15.23
CA PRO A 87 2.73 0.27 14.04
C PRO A 87 1.36 0.18 13.36
N PHE A 88 1.35 -0.01 12.05
CA PHE A 88 0.14 -0.20 11.27
C PHE A 88 0.37 -1.22 10.14
N TYR A 89 -0.70 -1.78 9.62
CA TYR A 89 -0.64 -2.64 8.44
C TYR A 89 -0.95 -1.80 7.20
N MET A 90 -0.21 -2.04 6.12
CA MET A 90 -0.43 -1.41 4.81
C MET A 90 -0.44 -2.48 3.73
N GLY A 91 -1.23 -2.28 2.68
CA GLY A 91 -1.22 -3.16 1.50
C GLY A 91 0.21 -3.28 0.97
N GLN A 92 0.68 -4.51 0.79
CA GLN A 92 2.02 -4.78 0.24
C GLN A 92 2.13 -4.32 -1.22
N PHE A 93 1.00 -4.36 -1.93
CA PHE A 93 0.83 -3.92 -3.31
C PHE A 93 -0.39 -3.01 -3.39
N GLU A 94 -0.51 -2.29 -4.51
CA GLU A 94 -1.76 -1.59 -4.85
C GLU A 94 -2.93 -2.58 -4.98
N VAL A 95 -4.14 -2.10 -4.68
CA VAL A 95 -5.37 -2.89 -4.85
C VAL A 95 -5.48 -3.34 -6.31
N THR A 96 -5.67 -4.64 -6.52
CA THR A 96 -5.79 -5.23 -7.85
C THR A 96 -7.20 -5.12 -8.41
N ASN A 97 -7.35 -5.27 -9.73
CA ASN A 97 -8.68 -5.38 -10.35
C ASN A 97 -9.54 -6.49 -9.74
N LYS A 98 -8.92 -7.63 -9.35
CA LYS A 98 -9.65 -8.74 -8.70
C LYS A 98 -10.20 -8.33 -7.34
N GLU A 99 -9.43 -7.64 -6.53
CA GLU A 99 -9.83 -7.19 -5.20
C GLU A 99 -10.88 -6.08 -5.29
N PHE A 100 -10.69 -5.12 -6.20
CA PHE A 100 -11.67 -4.06 -6.45
C PHE A 100 -13.01 -4.60 -6.98
N ALA A 101 -13.00 -5.62 -7.83
CA ALA A 101 -14.21 -6.26 -8.34
C ALA A 101 -15.07 -6.94 -7.26
N ALA A 102 -14.53 -7.19 -6.06
CA ALA A 102 -15.31 -7.65 -4.92
C ALA A 102 -16.20 -6.53 -4.32
N PHE A 103 -15.84 -5.26 -4.54
CA PHE A 103 -16.62 -4.08 -4.18
C PHE A 103 -17.50 -3.61 -5.35
N ASP A 104 -16.91 -3.45 -6.54
CA ASP A 104 -17.63 -3.05 -7.75
C ASP A 104 -17.22 -3.95 -8.94
N ALA A 105 -18.04 -4.97 -9.19
CA ALA A 105 -17.84 -5.90 -10.29
C ALA A 105 -18.06 -5.29 -11.69
N THR A 106 -18.58 -4.07 -11.77
CA THR A 106 -18.83 -3.36 -13.04
C THR A 106 -17.71 -2.41 -13.42
N HIS A 107 -16.73 -2.19 -12.53
CA HIS A 107 -15.61 -1.28 -12.78
C HIS A 107 -14.77 -1.71 -13.99
N ASP A 108 -14.36 -0.72 -14.78
CA ASP A 108 -13.54 -0.89 -15.97
C ASP A 108 -12.28 -0.01 -15.93
N SER A 109 -11.13 -0.63 -15.66
CA SER A 109 -9.80 -0.01 -15.74
C SER A 109 -9.43 0.43 -17.16
N GLY A 110 -10.16 -0.04 -18.18
CA GLY A 110 -10.06 0.37 -19.56
C GLY A 110 -8.74 -0.03 -20.23
N SER A 111 -8.25 0.84 -21.10
CA SER A 111 -7.01 0.61 -21.84
C SER A 111 -6.13 1.86 -21.91
N PHE A 112 -4.86 1.63 -22.16
CA PHE A 112 -3.87 2.67 -22.43
C PHE A 112 -3.06 2.27 -23.66
N GLU A 113 -3.04 3.14 -24.67
CA GLU A 113 -2.34 2.90 -25.95
C GLU A 113 -2.67 1.54 -26.60
N GLY A 114 -3.92 1.10 -26.47
CA GLY A 114 -4.40 -0.18 -27.02
C GLY A 114 -4.14 -1.41 -26.14
N PHE A 115 -3.47 -1.26 -24.99
CA PHE A 115 -3.26 -2.34 -24.01
C PHE A 115 -4.34 -2.30 -22.93
N ALA A 116 -5.02 -3.42 -22.71
CA ALA A 116 -6.03 -3.55 -21.66
C ALA A 116 -5.38 -3.52 -20.26
N LEU A 117 -6.06 -2.89 -19.31
CA LEU A 117 -5.61 -2.69 -17.93
C LEU A 117 -6.47 -3.45 -16.91
N ASN A 118 -7.31 -4.37 -17.38
CA ASN A 118 -8.28 -5.11 -16.57
C ASN A 118 -7.77 -6.48 -16.09
N ALA A 119 -6.49 -6.81 -16.31
CA ALA A 119 -6.01 -8.11 -15.87
C ALA A 119 -6.16 -8.21 -14.34
N ARG A 120 -6.62 -9.37 -13.87
CA ARG A 120 -6.98 -9.60 -12.45
C ARG A 120 -5.89 -9.18 -11.46
N TRP A 121 -4.63 -9.29 -11.86
CA TRP A 121 -3.47 -9.04 -11.02
C TRP A 121 -2.80 -7.69 -11.30
N GLN A 122 -3.33 -6.88 -12.22
CA GLN A 122 -2.90 -5.51 -12.39
C GLN A 122 -3.55 -4.61 -11.34
N PRO A 123 -2.89 -3.50 -10.97
CA PRO A 123 -3.50 -2.50 -10.11
C PRO A 123 -4.78 -1.98 -10.77
N VAL A 124 -5.82 -1.78 -9.96
CA VAL A 124 -7.02 -1.11 -10.42
C VAL A 124 -6.68 0.35 -10.74
N VAL A 125 -7.10 0.84 -11.90
CA VAL A 125 -6.88 2.23 -12.33
C VAL A 125 -8.20 2.87 -12.72
N ARG A 126 -8.17 4.18 -12.99
CA ARG A 126 -9.37 5.00 -13.27
C ARG A 126 -10.37 5.02 -12.11
N VAL A 127 -9.87 4.82 -10.89
CA VAL A 127 -10.61 5.02 -9.66
C VAL A 127 -10.40 6.46 -9.18
N THR A 128 -11.47 7.10 -8.73
CA THR A 128 -11.36 8.42 -8.08
C THR A 128 -10.96 8.25 -6.61
N TRP A 129 -10.55 9.35 -5.97
CA TRP A 129 -10.31 9.34 -4.53
C TRP A 129 -11.56 8.96 -3.73
N MET A 130 -12.76 9.35 -4.21
CA MET A 130 -14.02 8.98 -3.58
C MET A 130 -14.31 7.48 -3.70
N ASP A 131 -13.98 6.86 -4.84
CA ASP A 131 -14.13 5.41 -5.01
C ASP A 131 -13.17 4.65 -4.10
N ALA A 132 -11.94 5.14 -3.95
CA ALA A 132 -10.96 4.57 -3.04
C ALA A 132 -11.40 4.65 -1.57
N LEU A 133 -11.97 5.79 -1.15
CA LEU A 133 -12.58 5.92 0.18
C LEU A 133 -13.77 4.99 0.37
N ALA A 134 -14.66 4.89 -0.61
CA ALA A 134 -15.83 4.01 -0.54
C ALA A 134 -15.43 2.53 -0.47
N TYR A 135 -14.39 2.13 -1.22
CA TYR A 135 -13.79 0.81 -1.14
C TYR A 135 -13.22 0.53 0.27
N CYS A 136 -12.49 1.51 0.83
CA CYS A 136 -11.94 1.42 2.18
C CYS A 136 -13.06 1.27 3.22
N ASP A 137 -14.07 2.14 3.21
CA ASP A 137 -15.22 2.08 4.11
C ASP A 137 -15.97 0.75 4.02
N HIS A 138 -16.17 0.23 2.80
CA HIS A 138 -16.87 -1.03 2.58
C HIS A 138 -16.17 -2.26 3.20
N PHE A 139 -14.84 -2.24 3.25
CA PHE A 139 -14.03 -3.35 3.78
C PHE A 139 -13.40 -3.04 5.13
N ASP A 140 -13.85 -1.97 5.78
CA ASP A 140 -13.30 -1.46 7.02
C ASP A 140 -11.75 -1.28 6.96
N LEU A 141 -11.27 -0.74 5.85
CA LEU A 141 -9.89 -0.31 5.62
C LEU A 141 -9.83 1.22 5.66
N GLU A 142 -8.62 1.76 5.63
CA GLU A 142 -8.38 3.21 5.53
C GLU A 142 -7.30 3.50 4.49
N LEU A 143 -7.37 4.68 3.86
CA LEU A 143 -6.25 5.20 3.08
C LEU A 143 -5.12 5.62 4.03
N PRO A 144 -3.84 5.36 3.69
CA PRO A 144 -2.74 5.87 4.48
C PRO A 144 -2.71 7.39 4.43
N THR A 145 -2.34 8.02 5.55
CA THR A 145 -1.90 9.42 5.51
C THR A 145 -0.64 9.54 4.65
N GLU A 146 -0.36 10.73 4.13
CA GLU A 146 0.87 11.01 3.36
C GLU A 146 2.14 10.61 4.14
N ALA A 147 2.17 10.92 5.45
CA ALA A 147 3.26 10.55 6.34
C ALA A 147 3.42 9.03 6.50
N GLN A 148 2.32 8.28 6.62
CA GLN A 148 2.37 6.82 6.67
C GLN A 148 2.87 6.24 5.35
N TRP A 149 2.37 6.77 4.22
CA TRP A 149 2.76 6.32 2.89
C TRP A 149 4.26 6.53 2.66
N GLU A 150 4.79 7.73 2.91
CA GLU A 150 6.21 8.03 2.70
C GLU A 150 7.10 7.24 3.67
N PHE A 151 6.69 7.08 4.93
CA PHE A 151 7.44 6.27 5.91
C PHE A 151 7.56 4.81 5.47
N ALA A 152 6.46 4.23 4.99
CA ALA A 152 6.45 2.87 4.45
C ALA A 152 7.30 2.76 3.18
N ALA A 153 7.12 3.67 2.22
CA ALA A 153 7.84 3.68 0.94
C ALA A 153 9.36 3.84 1.10
N ARG A 154 9.82 4.57 2.13
CA ARG A 154 11.25 4.72 2.44
C ARG A 154 11.86 3.47 3.10
N ALA A 155 11.07 2.65 3.77
CA ALA A 155 11.54 1.45 4.47
C ALA A 155 12.82 1.67 5.33
N GLY A 156 12.93 2.85 5.96
CA GLY A 156 14.07 3.25 6.80
C GLY A 156 15.30 3.80 6.09
N VAL A 157 15.32 3.88 4.75
CA VAL A 157 16.43 4.48 4.01
C VAL A 157 16.33 6.01 3.99
N THR A 158 17.49 6.66 3.85
CA THR A 158 17.62 8.12 3.68
C THR A 158 18.18 8.51 2.31
N SER A 159 18.34 7.54 1.41
CA SER A 159 18.66 7.80 0.02
C SER A 159 17.50 8.46 -0.71
N ARG A 160 17.75 8.94 -1.93
CA ARG A 160 16.75 9.58 -2.80
C ARG A 160 15.57 8.66 -3.08
N TYR A 161 15.88 7.42 -3.44
CA TYR A 161 14.93 6.36 -3.73
C TYR A 161 15.12 5.23 -2.73
N LEU A 162 14.15 4.32 -2.67
CA LEU A 162 14.24 3.10 -1.85
C LEU A 162 15.49 2.27 -2.16
N TRP A 163 15.94 2.28 -3.43
CA TRP A 163 17.06 1.50 -3.94
C TRP A 163 18.40 2.28 -4.00
N GLY A 164 18.46 3.49 -3.46
CA GLY A 164 19.67 4.33 -3.49
C GLY A 164 19.46 5.68 -4.18
N ASP A 165 20.57 6.33 -4.58
CA ASP A 165 20.53 7.67 -5.18
C ASP A 165 20.50 7.67 -6.72
N ASP A 166 20.87 6.55 -7.35
CA ASP A 166 20.78 6.41 -8.80
C ASP A 166 19.36 6.00 -9.21
N LEU A 167 18.70 6.86 -10.00
CA LEU A 167 17.38 6.59 -10.57
C LEU A 167 17.39 5.26 -11.35
N ARG A 168 18.50 4.91 -12.00
CA ARG A 168 18.69 3.67 -12.76
C ARG A 168 18.92 2.42 -11.90
N GLY A 169 18.72 2.49 -10.58
CA GLY A 169 18.72 1.32 -9.68
C GLY A 169 17.35 0.68 -9.42
N GLY A 170 16.23 1.30 -9.83
CA GLY A 170 14.86 0.87 -9.46
C GLY A 170 14.32 -0.41 -10.09
N TRP A 171 15.16 -1.24 -10.70
CA TRP A 171 14.72 -2.51 -11.28
C TRP A 171 14.06 -3.40 -10.22
N GLY A 172 12.81 -3.81 -10.46
CA GLY A 172 12.03 -4.62 -9.52
C GLY A 172 11.42 -3.87 -8.34
N PHE A 173 11.63 -2.55 -8.23
CA PHE A 173 11.08 -1.72 -7.14
C PHE A 173 10.02 -0.71 -7.60
N VAL A 174 9.92 -0.46 -8.91
CA VAL A 174 8.99 0.52 -9.48
C VAL A 174 8.37 0.00 -10.77
N ASN A 175 7.10 0.34 -11.00
CA ASN A 175 6.41 0.15 -12.27
C ASN A 175 6.59 1.42 -13.11
N ALA A 176 7.48 1.38 -14.10
CA ALA A 176 7.82 2.55 -14.92
C ALA A 176 8.16 2.13 -16.36
N SER A 177 7.99 3.05 -17.31
CA SER A 177 8.34 2.80 -18.72
C SER A 177 9.79 2.32 -18.85
N ASP A 178 9.98 1.15 -19.45
CA ASP A 178 11.30 0.55 -19.65
C ASP A 178 11.51 0.10 -21.11
N ARG A 179 12.56 -0.68 -21.40
CA ARG A 179 12.85 -1.11 -22.77
C ARG A 179 11.74 -1.96 -23.40
N THR A 180 10.90 -2.60 -22.60
CA THR A 180 9.72 -3.30 -23.09
C THR A 180 8.75 -2.31 -23.71
N ALA A 181 8.40 -1.25 -22.99
CA ALA A 181 7.56 -0.17 -23.49
C ALA A 181 8.23 0.58 -24.66
N GLN A 182 9.52 0.87 -24.57
CA GLN A 182 10.27 1.61 -25.60
C GLN A 182 10.27 0.92 -26.97
N ARG A 183 10.23 -0.42 -27.02
CA ARG A 183 10.12 -1.15 -28.30
C ARG A 183 8.82 -0.85 -29.02
N GLN A 184 7.74 -0.62 -28.27
CA GLN A 184 6.44 -0.25 -28.80
C GLN A 184 6.34 1.27 -29.04
N PHE A 185 6.95 2.07 -28.16
CA PHE A 185 6.91 3.53 -28.17
C PHE A 185 8.32 4.13 -28.16
N PRO A 186 9.00 4.21 -29.33
CA PRO A 186 10.42 4.58 -29.41
C PRO A 186 10.76 5.97 -28.88
N THR A 187 9.79 6.87 -28.79
CA THR A 187 9.96 8.25 -28.32
C THR A 187 9.85 8.40 -26.80
N TRP A 188 9.39 7.36 -26.08
CA TRP A 188 9.21 7.43 -24.64
C TRP A 188 10.56 7.39 -23.91
N LYS A 189 10.72 8.31 -22.94
CA LYS A 189 11.79 8.24 -21.97
C LYS A 189 11.58 6.98 -21.13
N SER A 190 12.55 6.08 -21.18
CA SER A 190 12.41 4.76 -20.58
C SER A 190 13.67 4.35 -19.82
N PHE A 191 13.47 3.58 -18.76
CA PHE A 191 14.54 2.93 -18.03
C PHE A 191 15.26 1.89 -18.87
N PRO A 192 16.54 1.58 -18.56
CA PRO A 192 17.34 0.68 -19.38
C PRO A 192 17.01 -0.81 -19.18
N TRP A 193 16.06 -1.16 -18.32
CA TRP A 193 15.70 -2.55 -17.98
C TRP A 193 14.50 -3.06 -18.79
N HIS A 194 13.99 -4.26 -18.52
CA HIS A 194 12.92 -4.91 -19.30
C HIS A 194 11.97 -5.83 -18.50
N ASP A 195 10.91 -5.31 -17.91
CA ASP A 195 9.99 -6.07 -17.03
C ASP A 195 9.04 -7.01 -17.77
N GLY A 196 8.97 -6.94 -19.11
CA GLY A 196 8.09 -7.76 -19.92
C GLY A 196 6.67 -7.21 -20.06
N TYR A 197 6.36 -6.04 -19.49
CA TYR A 197 5.06 -5.38 -19.56
C TYR A 197 5.15 -4.05 -20.31
N VAL A 198 4.28 -3.84 -21.31
CA VAL A 198 4.31 -2.61 -22.12
C VAL A 198 3.62 -1.42 -21.44
N ALA A 199 2.60 -1.68 -20.61
CA ALA A 199 1.78 -0.63 -20.00
C ALA A 199 1.81 -0.65 -18.47
N THR A 200 1.35 -1.73 -17.84
CA THR A 200 1.29 -1.85 -16.39
C THR A 200 1.65 -3.26 -15.96
N ALA A 201 2.70 -3.37 -15.15
CA ALA A 201 3.13 -4.60 -14.51
C ALA A 201 2.15 -5.09 -13.42
N ILE A 202 2.37 -6.31 -12.94
CA ILE A 202 1.50 -7.03 -12.01
C ILE A 202 1.75 -6.59 -10.55
N SER A 203 0.68 -6.44 -9.76
CA SER A 203 0.67 -6.10 -8.32
C SER A 203 0.50 -7.36 -7.45
N VAL A 204 1.29 -8.40 -7.71
CA VAL A 204 1.45 -9.58 -6.83
C VAL A 204 2.90 -10.06 -6.88
N ASP A 205 3.32 -10.88 -5.91
CA ASP A 205 4.64 -11.52 -5.91
C ASP A 205 4.87 -12.25 -7.24
N THR A 206 5.67 -11.64 -8.12
CA THR A 206 5.99 -12.21 -9.44
C THR A 206 7.51 -12.25 -9.69
N ILE A 207 8.33 -12.14 -8.63
CA ILE A 207 9.79 -12.21 -8.70
C ILE A 207 10.33 -12.96 -7.49
#